data_AF-A0A521FKQ1-F1
#
_entry.id   AF-A0A521FKQ1-F1
#
_cell.length_a   1.000
_cell.length_b   1.000
_cell.length_c   1.000
_cell.angle_alpha   90.00
_cell.angle_beta   90.00
_cell.angle_gamma   90.00
#
_symmetry.space_group_name_H-M   'P 1'
#
loop_
_entity.id
_entity.type
_entity.pdbx_description
1 polymer ?
#
loop_
_entity_poly.entity_id
_entity_poly.type
_entity_poly.pdbx_seq_one_letter_code
_entity_poly.pdbx_strand_id
1 'polypeptide(L)'
;MKIYITKDNDTFADIAQKFNIKDENYLKTFHNLSCPQNDIIHGELKAGKQICIPEDQQFLANDKIIRPNEDNNSDMQKTNTKNHPDNNESSNEDSSAGELGNTSSKNQKETKKTEEENKGSNEHDGKYFVIQKGICQCNQGFKFPRFKVTSHQKHYWNNAEGQDDYLAVTEDDLQFDPSVQPFGQCKLKPSSGGYLPCTYTPAGKWQKTYEKVKVMGKSCLTEISELMCTTGGKITVLKHGQQNGISKTQIANADSQEQHIYNPVMDIDELKEEIDNKNSYAH
;
A
#
# COMPACT_ATOMS: atom_id res chain seq x y z
N MET A 1 -22.33 32.51 14.27
CA MET A 1 -21.26 32.07 15.19
C MET A 1 -21.19 33.03 16.37
N LYS A 2 -20.98 32.54 17.60
CA LYS A 2 -20.73 33.41 18.77
C LYS A 2 -19.25 33.43 19.13
N ILE A 3 -18.81 34.46 19.85
CA ILE A 3 -17.49 34.51 20.47
C ILE A 3 -17.64 34.33 21.98
N TYR A 4 -16.84 33.46 22.57
CA TYR A 4 -16.68 33.32 24.01
C TYR A 4 -15.27 33.77 24.43
N ILE A 5 -15.16 34.52 25.53
CA ILE A 5 -13.86 34.90 26.10
C ILE A 5 -13.57 33.98 27.29
N THR A 6 -12.42 33.32 27.21
CA THR A 6 -11.96 32.34 28.20
C THR A 6 -11.59 32.96 29.54
N LYS A 7 -11.85 32.23 30.61
CA LYS A 7 -11.51 32.58 31.99
C LYS A 7 -10.34 31.76 32.51
N ASP A 8 -9.84 32.13 33.68
CA ASP A 8 -8.86 31.34 34.41
C ASP A 8 -9.42 29.93 34.69
N ASN A 9 -8.70 28.91 34.22
CA ASN A 9 -9.04 27.48 34.30
C ASN A 9 -10.27 27.01 33.48
N ASP A 10 -10.78 27.79 32.51
CA ASP A 10 -11.73 27.23 31.52
C ASP A 10 -11.01 26.18 30.63
N THR A 11 -11.53 24.96 30.51
CA THR A 11 -11.05 23.97 29.51
C THR A 11 -11.94 23.91 28.25
N PHE A 12 -11.47 23.27 27.18
CA PHE A 12 -12.33 23.00 26.02
C PHE A 12 -13.53 22.11 26.38
N ALA A 13 -13.37 21.14 27.29
CA ALA A 13 -14.48 20.31 27.79
C ALA A 13 -15.55 21.13 28.52
N ASP A 14 -15.16 22.02 29.44
CA ASP A 14 -16.09 22.89 30.18
C ASP A 14 -16.89 23.79 29.23
N ILE A 15 -16.21 24.39 28.24
CA ILE A 15 -16.85 25.26 27.25
C ILE A 15 -17.76 24.45 26.32
N ALA A 16 -17.34 23.26 25.88
CA ALA A 16 -18.17 22.38 25.05
C ALA A 16 -19.46 21.98 25.78
N GLN A 17 -19.36 21.50 27.03
CA GLN A 17 -20.52 21.17 27.85
C GLN A 17 -21.44 22.37 28.07
N LYS A 18 -20.87 23.54 28.38
CA LYS A 18 -21.59 24.80 28.63
C LYS A 18 -22.38 25.34 27.44
N PHE A 19 -21.92 25.05 26.22
CA PHE A 19 -22.62 25.42 24.97
C PHE A 19 -23.33 24.22 24.31
N ASN A 20 -23.44 23.08 25.01
CA ASN A 20 -24.03 21.82 24.52
C ASN A 20 -23.47 21.34 23.17
N ILE A 21 -22.15 21.45 23.00
CA ILE A 21 -21.39 20.95 21.85
C ILE A 21 -21.06 19.47 22.10
N LYS A 22 -21.00 18.67 21.03
CA LYS A 22 -20.76 17.21 21.06
C LYS A 22 -19.61 16.78 21.99
N ASP A 23 -18.44 17.38 21.81
CA ASP A 23 -17.26 17.18 22.65
C ASP A 23 -16.25 18.35 22.48
N GLU A 24 -15.17 18.30 23.25
CA GLU A 24 -14.08 19.28 23.26
C GLU A 24 -13.30 19.37 21.94
N ASN A 25 -13.19 18.25 21.21
CA ASN A 25 -12.43 18.18 19.97
C ASN A 25 -13.20 18.84 18.84
N TYR A 26 -14.53 18.63 18.75
CA TYR A 26 -15.37 19.41 17.85
C TYR A 26 -15.27 20.92 18.10
N LEU A 27 -15.23 21.36 19.36
CA LEU A 27 -15.06 22.78 19.69
C LEU A 27 -13.67 23.30 19.26
N LYS A 28 -12.58 22.60 19.62
CA LYS A 28 -11.21 22.99 19.25
C LYS A 28 -11.03 23.03 17.73
N THR A 29 -11.51 22.02 17.01
CA THR A 29 -11.47 21.97 15.54
C THR A 29 -12.32 23.06 14.91
N PHE A 30 -13.57 23.27 15.37
CA PHE A 30 -14.41 24.35 14.84
C PHE A 30 -13.77 25.73 15.05
N HIS A 31 -13.16 25.97 16.21
CA HIS A 31 -12.45 27.21 16.48
C HIS A 31 -11.24 27.40 15.56
N ASN A 32 -10.33 26.42 15.49
CA ASN A 32 -9.12 26.52 14.66
C ASN A 32 -9.42 26.61 13.15
N LEU A 33 -10.60 26.18 12.69
CA LEU A 33 -11.08 26.37 11.31
C LEU A 33 -11.81 27.71 11.08
N SER A 34 -12.21 28.42 12.15
CA SER A 34 -13.02 29.65 12.08
C SER A 34 -12.29 30.92 12.52
N CYS A 35 -11.09 30.80 13.09
CA CYS A 35 -10.29 31.94 13.55
C CYS A 35 -9.16 32.32 12.57
N PRO A 36 -8.59 33.54 12.66
CA PRO A 36 -7.35 33.89 11.99
C PRO A 36 -6.17 33.06 12.52
N GLN A 37 -5.14 32.85 11.70
CA GLN A 37 -3.97 32.01 12.03
C GLN A 37 -3.31 32.36 13.39
N ASN A 38 -3.27 33.65 13.76
CA ASN A 38 -2.69 34.13 15.03
C ASN A 38 -3.49 33.74 16.30
N ASP A 39 -4.71 33.23 16.13
CA ASP A 39 -5.62 32.80 17.20
C ASP A 39 -5.92 31.30 17.19
N ILE A 40 -5.21 30.50 16.38
CA ILE A 40 -5.24 29.03 16.46
C ILE A 40 -4.71 28.57 17.82
N ILE A 41 -5.37 27.57 18.41
CA ILE A 41 -4.99 27.00 19.71
C ILE A 41 -4.51 25.55 19.53
N HIS A 42 -3.20 25.36 19.63
CA HIS A 42 -2.57 24.04 19.55
C HIS A 42 -2.57 23.29 20.91
N GLY A 43 -2.24 23.98 22.00
CA GLY A 43 -2.12 23.41 23.36
C GLY A 43 -3.32 23.68 24.27
N GLU A 44 -3.03 23.84 25.57
CA GLU A 44 -4.01 24.19 26.61
C GLU A 44 -4.62 25.59 26.44
N LEU A 45 -5.81 25.77 27.00
CA LEU A 45 -6.51 27.05 26.99
C LEU A 45 -5.84 28.05 27.95
N LYS A 46 -5.68 29.29 27.49
CA LYS A 46 -5.20 30.41 28.31
C LYS A 46 -6.31 31.47 28.42
N ALA A 47 -6.49 32.03 29.62
CA ALA A 47 -7.49 33.05 29.88
C ALA A 47 -7.35 34.28 28.95
N GLY A 48 -8.48 34.93 28.64
CA GLY A 48 -8.53 36.09 27.76
C GLY A 48 -8.49 35.79 26.26
N LYS A 49 -8.28 34.54 25.82
CA LYS A 49 -8.44 34.14 24.42
C LYS A 49 -9.91 34.13 23.99
N GLN A 50 -10.15 34.41 22.72
CA GLN A 50 -11.47 34.34 22.07
C GLN A 50 -11.66 32.97 21.41
N ILE A 51 -12.77 32.29 21.70
CA ILE A 51 -13.16 31.00 21.12
C ILE A 51 -14.39 31.19 20.25
N CYS A 52 -14.35 30.65 19.04
CA CYS A 52 -15.48 30.60 18.12
C CYS A 52 -16.44 29.47 18.54
N ILE A 53 -17.68 29.83 18.86
CA ILE A 53 -18.73 28.88 19.27
C ILE A 53 -19.66 28.63 18.07
N PRO A 54 -19.85 27.37 17.64
CA PRO A 54 -20.80 27.03 16.58
C PRO A 54 -22.24 27.29 17.01
N GLU A 55 -23.09 27.67 16.06
CA GLU A 55 -24.53 27.82 16.28
C GLU A 55 -25.37 26.78 15.51
N ASP A 56 -24.79 26.11 14.51
CA ASP A 56 -25.50 25.12 13.72
C ASP A 56 -25.78 23.85 14.55
N GLN A 57 -27.03 23.38 14.49
CA GLN A 57 -27.51 22.21 15.23
C GLN A 57 -26.68 20.93 14.95
N GLN A 58 -25.96 20.85 13.82
CA GLN A 58 -25.05 19.75 13.49
C GLN A 58 -23.85 19.61 14.43
N PHE A 59 -23.46 20.66 15.16
CA PHE A 59 -22.33 20.62 16.12
C PHE A 59 -22.79 20.43 17.57
N LEU A 60 -24.09 20.59 17.83
CA LEU A 60 -24.67 20.44 19.15
C LEU A 60 -24.92 18.96 19.48
N ALA A 61 -24.95 18.64 20.78
CA ALA A 61 -25.40 17.34 21.27
C ALA A 61 -26.94 17.28 21.24
N ASN A 62 -27.49 16.19 20.70
CA ASN A 62 -28.93 15.92 20.79
C ASN A 62 -29.26 15.31 22.16
N ASP A 63 -30.33 15.77 22.82
CA ASP A 63 -30.77 15.34 24.17
C ASP A 63 -31.31 13.90 24.27
N LYS A 64 -30.81 12.98 23.45
CA LYS A 64 -31.14 11.55 23.46
C LYS A 64 -29.92 10.69 23.81
N ILE A 65 -29.30 10.96 24.95
CA ILE A 65 -28.38 10.03 25.61
C ILE A 65 -29.07 9.42 26.83
N ILE A 66 -29.89 8.40 26.58
CA ILE A 66 -30.07 7.34 27.58
C ILE A 66 -28.74 6.58 27.60
N ARG A 67 -28.06 6.60 28.75
CA ARG A 67 -26.81 5.86 28.94
C ARG A 67 -27.12 4.37 28.92
N PRO A 68 -26.45 3.53 28.10
CA PRO A 68 -26.57 2.09 28.26
C PRO A 68 -25.90 1.70 29.57
N ASN A 69 -26.68 1.23 30.54
CA ASN A 69 -26.13 0.39 31.60
C ASN A 69 -25.97 -1.03 31.04
N GLU A 70 -24.88 -1.69 31.39
CA GLU A 70 -24.72 -3.12 31.14
C GLU A 70 -25.66 -3.91 32.06
N ASP A 71 -26.55 -4.74 31.50
CA ASP A 71 -26.82 -6.09 32.03
C ASP A 71 -27.74 -6.95 31.13
N ASN A 72 -27.38 -8.22 31.01
CA ASN A 72 -28.21 -9.41 30.77
C ASN A 72 -29.30 -9.45 29.65
N ASN A 73 -28.88 -9.96 28.48
CA ASN A 73 -29.31 -11.28 27.96
C ASN A 73 -30.82 -11.65 27.87
N SER A 74 -31.38 -11.75 26.65
CA SER A 74 -32.23 -12.90 26.21
C SER A 74 -32.66 -12.89 24.72
N ASP A 75 -32.81 -14.11 24.17
CA ASP A 75 -33.69 -14.56 23.08
C ASP A 75 -33.87 -13.76 21.77
N MET A 76 -33.04 -14.13 20.80
CA MET A 76 -33.46 -14.83 19.56
C MET A 76 -34.96 -14.81 19.20
N GLN A 77 -35.30 -14.23 18.04
CA GLN A 77 -36.26 -14.87 17.13
C GLN A 77 -35.98 -14.57 15.65
N LYS A 78 -36.22 -15.58 14.80
CA LYS A 78 -36.06 -15.54 13.34
C LYS A 78 -37.41 -15.45 12.67
N THR A 79 -37.51 -14.76 11.53
CA THR A 79 -38.40 -15.16 10.42
C THR A 79 -37.71 -14.91 9.08
N ASN A 80 -38.12 -15.66 8.06
CA ASN A 80 -37.48 -15.75 6.74
C ASN A 80 -38.52 -15.58 5.62
N THR A 81 -38.04 -15.44 4.38
CA THR A 81 -38.72 -15.73 3.10
C THR A 81 -39.93 -14.89 2.65
N LYS A 82 -39.81 -14.35 1.43
CA LYS A 82 -40.51 -14.88 0.24
C LYS A 82 -39.79 -14.46 -1.06
N ASN A 83 -40.07 -15.15 -2.17
CA ASN A 83 -39.33 -15.08 -3.45
C ASN A 83 -40.17 -14.49 -4.61
N HIS A 84 -39.51 -14.32 -5.78
CA HIS A 84 -39.96 -14.25 -7.20
C HIS A 84 -41.40 -14.72 -7.55
N PRO A 85 -42.04 -14.17 -8.62
CA PRO A 85 -41.69 -14.37 -10.07
C PRO A 85 -41.05 -13.12 -10.75
N ASP A 86 -40.84 -12.91 -12.06
CA ASP A 86 -40.49 -13.65 -13.32
C ASP A 86 -40.49 -12.60 -14.50
N ASN A 87 -40.01 -12.73 -15.76
CA ASN A 87 -38.96 -13.50 -16.47
C ASN A 87 -38.73 -12.91 -17.90
N ASN A 88 -37.59 -13.25 -18.56
CA ASN A 88 -37.29 -13.24 -20.03
C ASN A 88 -37.24 -11.89 -20.82
N GLU A 89 -36.58 -11.76 -21.99
CA GLU A 89 -35.92 -12.72 -22.91
C GLU A 89 -34.76 -12.11 -23.78
N SER A 90 -33.75 -12.93 -24.17
CA SER A 90 -33.03 -13.05 -25.47
C SER A 90 -32.58 -11.85 -26.36
N SER A 91 -31.54 -11.90 -27.24
CA SER A 91 -30.52 -12.93 -27.60
C SER A 91 -29.47 -12.43 -28.65
N ASN A 92 -28.25 -13.00 -28.65
CA ASN A 92 -27.38 -13.37 -29.82
C ASN A 92 -26.85 -12.29 -30.83
N GLU A 93 -25.96 -12.57 -31.81
CA GLU A 93 -24.60 -13.22 -31.88
C GLU A 93 -24.01 -13.03 -33.32
N ASP A 94 -22.69 -12.79 -33.49
CA ASP A 94 -21.80 -13.18 -34.64
C ASP A 94 -20.39 -12.53 -34.48
N SER A 95 -19.20 -13.02 -34.92
CA SER A 95 -18.70 -13.84 -36.09
C SER A 95 -18.36 -13.02 -37.35
N SER A 96 -17.34 -13.31 -38.19
CA SER A 96 -16.09 -14.10 -38.08
C SER A 96 -15.14 -13.87 -39.30
N ALA A 97 -13.81 -13.97 -39.08
CA ALA A 97 -12.70 -14.36 -40.00
C ALA A 97 -12.38 -13.64 -41.35
N GLY A 98 -11.10 -13.76 -41.78
CA GLY A 98 -10.58 -13.43 -43.12
C GLY A 98 -9.03 -13.48 -43.22
N GLU A 99 -8.46 -14.25 -44.16
CA GLU A 99 -7.00 -14.49 -44.34
C GLU A 99 -6.47 -14.09 -45.75
N LEU A 100 -5.15 -14.30 -45.98
CA LEU A 100 -4.33 -14.34 -47.23
C LEU A 100 -3.38 -13.13 -47.44
N GLY A 101 -2.09 -13.27 -47.82
CA GLY A 101 -1.21 -14.45 -47.89
C GLY A 101 0.11 -14.23 -48.71
N ASN A 102 1.22 -14.91 -48.33
CA ASN A 102 2.53 -15.04 -49.07
C ASN A 102 3.34 -13.74 -49.37
N THR A 103 4.67 -13.71 -49.62
CA THR A 103 5.60 -14.74 -50.15
C THR A 103 7.09 -14.53 -49.76
N SER A 104 7.85 -15.63 -49.57
CA SER A 104 9.30 -15.85 -49.81
C SER A 104 10.46 -14.92 -49.35
N SER A 105 11.30 -15.52 -48.49
CA SER A 105 12.76 -15.80 -48.71
C SER A 105 13.88 -14.79 -48.40
N LYS A 106 14.61 -15.11 -47.32
CA LYS A 106 16.09 -15.03 -47.11
C LYS A 106 16.92 -13.97 -47.84
N ASN A 107 17.69 -13.21 -47.04
CA ASN A 107 19.15 -13.28 -47.17
C ASN A 107 19.86 -13.07 -45.81
N GLN A 108 21.03 -13.70 -45.62
CA GLN A 108 21.87 -13.54 -44.42
C GLN A 108 22.93 -12.47 -44.68
N LYS A 109 23.15 -11.57 -43.71
CA LYS A 109 24.47 -10.93 -43.56
C LYS A 109 24.69 -10.44 -42.14
N GLU A 110 25.66 -11.03 -41.45
CA GLU A 110 26.20 -10.44 -40.24
C GLU A 110 26.90 -9.13 -40.60
N THR A 111 26.66 -8.06 -39.82
CA THR A 111 27.56 -6.90 -39.77
C THR A 111 27.42 -6.26 -38.40
N LYS A 112 28.52 -6.17 -37.66
CA LYS A 112 28.56 -5.42 -36.39
C LYS A 112 28.10 -3.98 -36.65
N LYS A 113 27.11 -3.51 -35.89
CA LYS A 113 26.90 -2.09 -35.66
C LYS A 113 26.78 -1.83 -34.17
N THR A 114 27.39 -0.74 -33.75
CA THR A 114 27.25 -0.10 -32.44
C THR A 114 25.77 0.07 -32.10
N GLU A 115 25.40 -0.12 -30.83
CA GLU A 115 24.05 0.18 -30.36
C GLU A 115 23.84 1.70 -30.34
N GLU A 116 23.13 2.20 -31.35
CA GLU A 116 22.56 3.55 -31.35
C GLU A 116 21.46 3.62 -30.28
N GLU A 117 21.38 4.72 -29.52
CA GLU A 117 20.39 4.90 -28.45
C GLU A 117 18.96 5.01 -28.98
N ASN A 118 18.35 3.86 -29.27
CA ASN A 118 16.98 3.79 -29.74
C ASN A 118 16.03 4.10 -28.57
N LYS A 119 15.52 5.33 -28.51
CA LYS A 119 14.53 5.81 -27.52
C LYS A 119 13.12 5.25 -27.78
N GLY A 120 13.02 3.93 -27.91
CA GLY A 120 11.78 3.22 -27.57
C GLY A 120 11.60 3.22 -26.05
N SER A 121 10.35 3.32 -25.59
CA SER A 121 10.00 3.08 -24.18
C SER A 121 10.44 1.66 -23.81
N ASN A 122 11.24 1.53 -22.75
CA ASN A 122 11.63 0.22 -22.25
C ASN A 122 10.42 -0.48 -21.62
N GLU A 123 10.25 -1.81 -21.77
CA GLU A 123 9.14 -2.53 -21.12
C GLU A 123 9.17 -2.41 -19.58
N HIS A 124 10.36 -2.14 -19.02
CA HIS A 124 10.60 -1.91 -17.60
C HIS A 124 10.40 -0.44 -17.17
N ASP A 125 10.03 0.47 -18.08
CA ASP A 125 9.77 1.87 -17.71
C ASP A 125 8.54 1.98 -16.79
N GLY A 126 8.65 2.81 -15.77
CA GLY A 126 7.67 2.89 -14.67
C GLY A 126 7.47 1.60 -13.88
N LYS A 127 8.41 0.64 -13.89
CA LYS A 127 8.35 -0.60 -13.07
C LYS A 127 9.33 -0.56 -11.90
N TYR A 128 8.88 -1.06 -10.75
CA TYR A 128 9.72 -1.16 -9.55
C TYR A 128 10.61 -2.41 -9.57
N PHE A 129 11.81 -2.28 -9.01
CA PHE A 129 12.69 -3.43 -8.72
C PHE A 129 12.16 -4.27 -7.55
N VAL A 130 12.40 -5.57 -7.59
CA VAL A 130 11.96 -6.49 -6.53
C VAL A 130 13.01 -6.59 -5.40
N ILE A 131 12.54 -6.56 -4.15
CA ILE A 131 13.34 -6.89 -2.95
C ILE A 131 12.90 -8.21 -2.31
N GLN A 132 13.72 -8.77 -1.43
CA GLN A 132 13.44 -10.05 -0.73
C GLN A 132 12.06 -10.08 -0.04
N LYS A 133 11.65 -8.97 0.60
CA LYS A 133 10.33 -8.76 1.22
C LYS A 133 9.15 -8.79 0.23
N GLY A 134 9.44 -8.73 -1.07
CA GLY A 134 8.44 -8.89 -2.13
C GLY A 134 7.71 -10.23 -2.08
N ILE A 135 6.56 -10.30 -2.73
CA ILE A 135 5.67 -11.46 -2.73
C ILE A 135 5.53 -11.94 -4.17
N CYS A 136 5.60 -13.25 -4.39
CA CYS A 136 5.38 -13.88 -5.69
C CYS A 136 4.09 -14.72 -5.71
N GLN A 137 3.61 -15.04 -6.92
CA GLN A 137 2.41 -15.81 -7.15
C GLN A 137 2.63 -16.84 -8.26
N CYS A 138 2.28 -18.10 -8.00
CA CYS A 138 2.14 -19.12 -9.04
C CYS A 138 0.68 -19.18 -9.50
N ASN A 139 0.40 -19.14 -10.81
CA ASN A 139 -0.97 -19.24 -11.35
C ASN A 139 -1.68 -20.56 -10.99
N GLN A 140 -0.90 -21.62 -10.70
CA GLN A 140 -1.38 -22.94 -10.28
C GLN A 140 -1.28 -23.18 -8.76
N GLY A 141 -0.88 -22.16 -7.98
CA GLY A 141 -0.75 -22.22 -6.52
C GLY A 141 -1.96 -21.71 -5.74
N PHE A 142 -1.86 -21.79 -4.41
CA PHE A 142 -2.83 -21.28 -3.44
C PHE A 142 -2.19 -20.51 -2.26
N LYS A 143 -0.87 -20.29 -2.29
CA LYS A 143 -0.12 -19.46 -1.33
C LYS A 143 0.82 -18.50 -2.07
N PHE A 144 1.19 -17.43 -1.38
CA PHE A 144 1.97 -16.30 -1.90
C PHE A 144 3.23 -16.12 -1.05
N PRO A 145 4.33 -16.83 -1.35
CA PRO A 145 5.55 -16.80 -0.56
C PRO A 145 6.40 -15.57 -0.91
N ARG A 146 7.34 -15.24 -0.01
CA ARG A 146 8.34 -14.20 -0.24
C ARG A 146 9.49 -14.71 -1.11
N PHE A 147 10.24 -13.82 -1.73
CA PHE A 147 11.50 -14.18 -2.37
C PHE A 147 12.55 -14.55 -1.31
N LYS A 148 13.52 -15.40 -1.67
CA LYS A 148 14.74 -15.58 -0.87
C LYS A 148 15.96 -15.30 -1.72
N VAL A 149 16.69 -14.23 -1.37
CA VAL A 149 17.93 -13.86 -2.03
C VAL A 149 19.04 -14.79 -1.56
N THR A 150 19.78 -15.32 -2.52
CA THR A 150 20.88 -16.28 -2.42
C THR A 150 22.06 -15.89 -3.32
N SER A 151 21.82 -15.01 -4.29
CA SER A 151 22.80 -14.50 -5.24
C SER A 151 23.86 -13.58 -4.62
N HIS A 152 23.52 -12.83 -3.57
CA HIS A 152 24.39 -11.86 -2.90
C HIS A 152 23.89 -11.45 -1.51
N GLN A 153 24.75 -10.78 -0.73
CA GLN A 153 24.44 -10.12 0.56
C GLN A 153 25.02 -8.68 0.58
N LYS A 154 24.84 -7.92 -0.50
CA LYS A 154 25.57 -6.64 -0.70
C LYS A 154 24.78 -5.47 -1.31
N HIS A 155 23.65 -5.72 -1.97
CA HIS A 155 22.88 -4.65 -2.61
C HIS A 155 21.46 -4.63 -2.07
N TYR A 156 21.06 -3.48 -1.56
CA TYR A 156 19.80 -3.26 -0.87
C TYR A 156 19.09 -2.07 -1.50
N TRP A 157 17.82 -2.22 -1.86
CA TRP A 157 17.03 -1.09 -2.39
C TRP A 157 16.38 -0.32 -1.24
N ASN A 158 16.53 1.01 -1.25
CA ASN A 158 15.88 1.96 -0.34
C ASN A 158 16.12 1.68 1.17
N ASN A 159 17.26 1.08 1.54
CA ASN A 159 17.62 0.84 2.94
C ASN A 159 19.11 1.11 3.20
N ALA A 160 19.40 1.99 4.16
CA ALA A 160 20.76 2.34 4.59
C ALA A 160 21.31 1.40 5.69
N GLU A 161 20.45 0.69 6.41
CA GLU A 161 20.80 -0.22 7.52
C GLU A 161 21.22 -1.63 7.04
N GLY A 162 21.05 -1.93 5.75
CA GLY A 162 21.44 -3.23 5.17
C GLY A 162 20.62 -4.43 5.66
N GLN A 163 19.35 -4.24 6.02
CA GLN A 163 18.49 -5.35 6.46
C GLN A 163 18.15 -6.29 5.29
N ASP A 164 18.29 -7.61 5.51
CA ASP A 164 18.09 -8.68 4.52
C ASP A 164 16.78 -8.60 3.72
N ASP A 165 15.68 -8.15 4.32
CA ASP A 165 14.36 -7.98 3.67
C ASP A 165 14.42 -7.02 2.46
N TYR A 166 15.43 -6.15 2.40
CA TYR A 166 15.62 -5.14 1.35
C TYR A 166 16.66 -5.53 0.29
N LEU A 167 17.25 -6.73 0.38
CA LEU A 167 18.15 -7.26 -0.64
C LEU A 167 17.46 -7.28 -2.02
N ALA A 168 18.15 -6.79 -3.04
CA ALA A 168 17.72 -6.88 -4.42
C ALA A 168 17.56 -8.35 -4.87
N VAL A 169 16.54 -8.65 -5.69
CA VAL A 169 16.34 -9.99 -6.27
C VAL A 169 16.88 -10.02 -7.70
N THR A 170 17.67 -11.04 -8.04
CA THR A 170 18.35 -11.21 -9.34
C THR A 170 17.85 -12.44 -10.10
N GLU A 171 18.21 -12.55 -11.38
CA GLU A 171 17.87 -13.67 -12.27
C GLU A 171 18.17 -15.08 -11.73
N ASP A 172 19.11 -15.21 -10.79
CA ASP A 172 19.52 -16.47 -10.15
C ASP A 172 18.75 -16.81 -8.86
N ASP A 173 17.91 -15.90 -8.35
CA ASP A 173 17.24 -16.05 -7.05
C ASP A 173 15.96 -16.88 -7.19
N LEU A 174 16.16 -18.20 -7.30
CA LEU A 174 15.13 -19.20 -7.57
C LEU A 174 14.51 -19.81 -6.30
N GLN A 175 14.83 -19.27 -5.11
CA GLN A 175 14.33 -19.75 -3.82
C GLN A 175 13.26 -18.81 -3.24
N PHE A 176 12.41 -19.38 -2.38
CA PHE A 176 11.28 -18.69 -1.76
C PHE A 176 11.23 -18.97 -0.25
N ASP A 177 10.54 -18.10 0.49
CA ASP A 177 10.26 -18.24 1.91
C ASP A 177 8.73 -18.28 2.15
N PRO A 178 8.17 -19.37 2.72
CA PRO A 178 8.85 -20.58 3.17
C PRO A 178 9.35 -21.46 2.00
N SER A 179 10.46 -22.17 2.22
CA SER A 179 11.08 -23.03 1.20
C SER A 179 10.34 -24.37 0.99
N VAL A 180 9.64 -24.86 2.00
CA VAL A 180 8.82 -26.08 1.93
C VAL A 180 7.42 -25.73 1.43
N GLN A 181 7.02 -26.33 0.31
CA GLN A 181 5.71 -26.14 -0.33
C GLN A 181 5.35 -24.65 -0.55
N PRO A 182 6.22 -23.85 -1.20
CA PRO A 182 6.11 -22.38 -1.24
C PRO A 182 4.75 -21.86 -1.72
N PHE A 183 4.13 -22.53 -2.70
CA PHE A 183 2.83 -22.16 -3.25
C PHE A 183 1.64 -22.94 -2.66
N GLY A 184 1.84 -23.70 -1.57
CA GLY A 184 0.82 -24.55 -0.95
C GLY A 184 0.54 -25.81 -1.76
N GLN A 185 -0.71 -26.00 -2.18
CA GLN A 185 -1.11 -27.06 -3.13
C GLN A 185 -0.85 -26.63 -4.59
N CYS A 186 -0.83 -27.59 -5.52
CA CYS A 186 -0.64 -27.31 -6.95
C CYS A 186 -1.79 -27.88 -7.80
N LYS A 187 -2.50 -27.01 -8.55
CA LYS A 187 -3.62 -27.39 -9.43
C LYS A 187 -3.24 -28.42 -10.51
N LEU A 188 -1.98 -28.40 -10.97
CA LEU A 188 -1.45 -29.35 -11.95
C LEU A 188 -1.05 -30.71 -11.35
N LYS A 189 -1.32 -30.95 -10.05
CA LYS A 189 -1.13 -32.24 -9.39
C LYS A 189 -2.44 -32.70 -8.73
N PRO A 190 -3.46 -33.11 -9.52
CA PRO A 190 -4.73 -33.61 -9.00
C PRO A 190 -4.55 -34.91 -8.21
N SER A 191 -5.50 -35.16 -7.31
CA SER A 191 -5.60 -36.30 -6.40
C SER A 191 -7.08 -36.61 -6.15
N SER A 192 -7.40 -37.85 -5.76
CA SER A 192 -8.78 -38.28 -5.46
C SER A 192 -9.48 -37.46 -4.35
N GLY A 193 -8.72 -36.70 -3.56
CA GLY A 193 -9.21 -35.78 -2.53
C GLY A 193 -8.88 -34.29 -2.77
N GLY A 194 -8.53 -33.89 -4.00
CA GLY A 194 -8.21 -32.49 -4.34
C GLY A 194 -6.86 -32.35 -5.03
N TYR A 195 -5.92 -31.62 -4.43
CA TYR A 195 -4.62 -31.30 -5.01
C TYR A 195 -3.45 -31.70 -4.09
N LEU A 196 -2.40 -32.27 -4.67
CA LEU A 196 -1.16 -32.58 -3.96
C LEU A 196 -0.36 -31.30 -3.66
N PRO A 197 0.53 -31.33 -2.64
CA PRO A 197 1.42 -30.21 -2.34
C PRO A 197 2.33 -29.81 -3.51
N CYS A 198 2.68 -28.53 -3.56
CA CYS A 198 3.52 -27.95 -4.59
C CYS A 198 5.00 -28.31 -4.36
N THR A 199 5.46 -29.35 -5.05
CA THR A 199 6.90 -29.65 -5.23
C THR A 199 7.47 -28.72 -6.30
N TYR A 200 7.59 -27.43 -5.99
CA TYR A 200 8.13 -26.42 -6.91
C TYR A 200 9.57 -26.77 -7.30
N THR A 201 9.88 -26.62 -8.60
CA THR A 201 11.21 -26.73 -9.18
C THR A 201 11.32 -25.71 -10.34
N PRO A 202 12.35 -24.84 -10.37
CA PRO A 202 12.51 -23.85 -11.44
C PRO A 202 12.85 -24.50 -12.79
N ALA A 203 12.29 -23.96 -13.87
CA ALA A 203 12.61 -24.31 -15.25
C ALA A 203 13.52 -23.21 -15.86
N GLY A 204 14.78 -23.19 -15.42
CA GLY A 204 15.76 -22.17 -15.79
C GLY A 204 15.79 -20.98 -14.84
N LYS A 205 16.16 -19.81 -15.36
CA LYS A 205 16.24 -18.53 -14.63
C LYS A 205 14.95 -17.71 -14.74
N TRP A 206 14.86 -16.63 -13.97
CA TRP A 206 13.85 -15.59 -14.22
C TRP A 206 14.05 -14.95 -15.60
N GLN A 207 12.93 -14.69 -16.27
CA GLN A 207 12.80 -14.05 -17.57
C GLN A 207 12.20 -12.65 -17.40
N LYS A 208 12.34 -11.78 -18.42
CA LYS A 208 11.98 -10.35 -18.35
C LYS A 208 12.63 -9.68 -17.13
N THR A 209 13.95 -9.74 -17.05
CA THR A 209 14.78 -9.08 -16.03
C THR A 209 15.45 -7.85 -16.64
N TYR A 210 15.68 -6.81 -15.85
CA TYR A 210 16.17 -5.54 -16.37
C TYR A 210 17.69 -5.56 -16.55
N GLU A 211 18.14 -5.99 -17.73
CA GLU A 211 19.57 -6.17 -18.02
C GLU A 211 20.44 -4.92 -17.84
N LYS A 212 19.85 -3.71 -17.85
CA LYS A 212 20.60 -2.46 -17.63
C LYS A 212 21.03 -2.24 -16.18
N VAL A 213 20.46 -2.95 -15.20
CA VAL A 213 20.87 -2.89 -13.79
C VAL A 213 21.25 -4.30 -13.34
N LYS A 214 22.54 -4.49 -13.05
CA LYS A 214 23.10 -5.78 -12.66
C LYS A 214 23.79 -5.70 -11.30
N VAL A 215 23.44 -6.60 -10.39
CA VAL A 215 24.14 -6.79 -9.11
C VAL A 215 25.03 -8.03 -9.21
N MET A 216 26.32 -7.89 -8.88
CA MET A 216 27.32 -8.97 -9.03
C MET A 216 27.33 -9.59 -10.45
N GLY A 217 27.01 -8.80 -11.48
CA GLY A 217 26.91 -9.25 -12.88
C GLY A 217 25.56 -9.88 -13.29
N LYS A 218 24.60 -10.00 -12.36
CA LYS A 218 23.29 -10.65 -12.55
C LYS A 218 22.18 -9.62 -12.68
N SER A 219 21.29 -9.80 -13.65
CA SER A 219 20.22 -8.85 -13.99
C SER A 219 19.13 -8.83 -12.91
N CYS A 220 18.65 -7.63 -12.53
CA CYS A 220 17.65 -7.46 -11.47
C CYS A 220 16.22 -7.79 -11.94
N LEU A 221 15.40 -8.31 -11.04
CA LEU A 221 13.96 -8.47 -11.26
C LEU A 221 13.21 -7.14 -11.14
N THR A 222 12.12 -7.06 -11.90
CA THR A 222 11.10 -6.00 -11.81
C THR A 222 9.71 -6.64 -11.78
N GLU A 223 8.67 -5.84 -11.61
CA GLU A 223 7.27 -6.31 -11.55
C GLU A 223 6.82 -7.17 -12.76
N ILE A 224 7.43 -7.01 -13.94
CA ILE A 224 7.11 -7.80 -15.14
C ILE A 224 7.92 -9.11 -15.25
N SER A 225 8.82 -9.39 -14.31
CA SER A 225 9.65 -10.59 -14.33
C SER A 225 8.84 -11.86 -14.03
N GLU A 226 9.11 -12.92 -14.78
CA GLU A 226 8.40 -14.19 -14.69
C GLU A 226 9.34 -15.40 -14.68
N LEU A 227 8.96 -16.46 -13.96
CA LEU A 227 9.71 -17.71 -13.84
C LEU A 227 8.78 -18.89 -14.13
N MET A 228 9.25 -19.83 -14.94
CA MET A 228 8.53 -21.07 -15.20
C MET A 228 8.92 -22.14 -14.18
N CYS A 229 7.95 -22.96 -13.79
CA CYS A 229 8.14 -24.16 -12.98
C CYS A 229 8.12 -25.40 -13.91
N THR A 230 8.95 -26.42 -13.64
CA THR A 230 9.02 -27.64 -14.47
C THR A 230 7.72 -28.43 -14.52
N THR A 231 6.82 -28.21 -13.55
CA THR A 231 5.45 -28.78 -13.53
C THR A 231 4.49 -28.07 -14.51
N GLY A 232 4.90 -26.95 -15.15
CA GLY A 232 4.07 -26.17 -16.08
C GLY A 232 3.40 -24.93 -15.47
N GLY A 233 3.62 -24.66 -14.17
CA GLY A 233 3.16 -23.42 -13.54
C GLY A 233 4.00 -22.20 -13.96
N LYS A 234 3.35 -21.04 -14.09
CA LYS A 234 3.99 -19.73 -14.28
C LYS A 234 3.98 -18.98 -12.96
N ILE A 235 5.13 -18.45 -12.57
CA ILE A 235 5.34 -17.64 -11.37
C ILE A 235 5.61 -16.20 -11.79
N THR A 236 4.92 -15.25 -11.18
CA THR A 236 5.10 -13.80 -11.40
C THR A 236 5.30 -13.07 -10.08
N VAL A 237 5.80 -11.83 -10.15
CA VAL A 237 5.75 -10.90 -9.03
C VAL A 237 4.28 -10.56 -8.72
N LEU A 238 3.91 -10.53 -7.45
CA LEU A 238 2.61 -10.02 -6.96
C LEU A 238 2.79 -8.70 -6.21
N LYS A 239 3.89 -8.54 -5.48
CA LYS A 239 4.33 -7.25 -4.91
C LYS A 239 5.85 -7.14 -5.01
N HIS A 240 6.36 -6.03 -5.54
CA HIS A 240 7.80 -5.74 -5.60
C HIS A 240 8.45 -5.60 -4.21
N GLY A 241 7.65 -5.33 -3.17
CA GLY A 241 8.05 -5.37 -1.76
C GLY A 241 8.58 -4.05 -1.20
N GLN A 242 9.12 -3.18 -2.06
CA GLN A 242 9.54 -1.83 -1.65
C GLN A 242 8.34 -1.04 -1.11
N GLN A 243 8.62 -0.10 -0.21
CA GLN A 243 7.63 0.83 0.33
C GLN A 243 8.10 2.25 0.04
N ASN A 244 7.25 3.06 -0.59
CA ASN A 244 7.55 4.47 -0.85
C ASN A 244 7.35 5.26 0.48
N GLY A 245 8.42 5.37 1.27
CA GLY A 245 8.45 6.21 2.46
C GLY A 245 8.59 7.69 2.12
N ILE A 246 8.10 8.56 3.01
CA ILE A 246 8.43 9.99 2.95
C ILE A 246 9.92 10.13 3.30
N SER A 247 10.72 10.73 2.42
CA SER A 247 12.15 10.92 2.68
C SER A 247 12.40 11.96 3.77
N LYS A 248 13.55 11.87 4.46
CA LYS A 248 13.97 12.87 5.48
C LYS A 248 13.87 14.31 4.95
N THR A 249 14.30 14.53 3.70
CA THR A 249 14.21 15.83 3.01
C THR A 249 12.76 16.30 2.78
N GLN A 250 11.82 15.40 2.49
CA GLN A 250 10.41 15.76 2.37
C GLN A 250 9.78 16.11 3.72
N ILE A 251 10.20 15.46 4.82
CA ILE A 251 9.71 15.79 6.17
C ILE A 251 10.30 17.12 6.65
N ALA A 252 11.60 17.36 6.45
CA ALA A 252 12.25 18.63 6.75
C ALA A 252 11.64 19.82 5.98
N ASN A 253 11.31 19.62 4.71
CA ASN A 253 10.69 20.63 3.84
C ASN A 253 9.16 20.75 3.97
N ALA A 254 8.50 19.95 4.83
CA ALA A 254 7.05 20.04 5.01
C ALA A 254 6.69 21.27 5.86
N ASP A 255 5.74 22.08 5.40
CA ASP A 255 5.20 23.18 6.20
C ASP A 255 4.39 22.62 7.39
N SER A 256 4.72 23.07 8.59
CA SER A 256 4.16 22.50 9.82
C SER A 256 2.69 22.86 10.03
N GLN A 257 2.26 24.04 9.57
CA GLN A 257 0.87 24.48 9.69
C GLN A 257 -0.02 23.75 8.68
N GLU A 258 0.44 23.56 7.43
CA GLU A 258 -0.26 22.74 6.45
C GLU A 258 -0.40 21.29 6.92
N GLN A 259 0.69 20.67 7.42
CA GLN A 259 0.61 19.30 7.93
C GLN A 259 -0.29 19.18 9.17
N HIS A 260 -0.33 20.18 10.07
CA HIS A 260 -1.26 20.17 11.21
C HIS A 260 -2.73 20.28 10.78
N ILE A 261 -3.03 20.98 9.68
CA ILE A 261 -4.39 21.05 9.10
C ILE A 261 -4.79 19.74 8.43
N TYR A 262 -3.90 19.12 7.65
CA TYR A 262 -4.19 17.88 6.91
C TYR A 262 -4.08 16.61 7.77
N ASN A 263 -3.29 16.63 8.84
CA ASN A 263 -2.95 15.47 9.66
C ASN A 263 -2.89 15.84 11.16
N PRO A 264 -4.00 16.30 11.78
CA PRO A 264 -4.04 16.85 13.15
C PRO A 264 -3.73 15.85 14.28
N VAL A 265 -3.36 14.60 13.94
CA VAL A 265 -2.96 13.55 14.89
C VAL A 265 -1.43 13.40 14.97
N MET A 266 -0.69 13.87 13.95
CA MET A 266 0.77 13.80 13.91
C MET A 266 1.37 15.17 14.20
N ASP A 267 2.21 15.28 15.22
CA ASP A 267 3.11 16.42 15.33
C ASP A 267 4.29 16.23 14.36
N ILE A 268 4.41 17.18 13.43
CA ILE A 268 5.41 17.17 12.36
C ILE A 268 6.71 17.85 12.78
N ASP A 269 6.68 18.71 13.80
CA ASP A 269 7.87 19.36 14.34
C ASP A 269 8.59 18.41 15.31
N GLU A 270 7.85 17.67 16.14
CA GLU A 270 8.38 16.52 16.90
C GLU A 270 9.03 15.49 15.97
N LEU A 271 8.39 15.17 14.84
CA LEU A 271 8.94 14.22 13.86
C LEU A 271 10.21 14.75 13.15
N LYS A 272 10.33 16.06 12.91
CA LYS A 272 11.56 16.68 12.40
C LYS A 272 12.69 16.57 13.43
N GLU A 273 12.42 16.93 14.69
CA GLU A 273 13.40 16.82 15.77
C GLU A 273 13.87 15.38 15.99
N GLU A 274 12.97 14.38 15.94
CA GLU A 274 13.35 12.97 15.97
C GLU A 274 14.35 12.60 14.86
N ILE A 275 14.10 13.06 13.63
CA ILE A 275 14.89 12.70 12.45
C ILE A 275 16.28 13.32 12.50
N ASP A 276 16.39 14.58 12.93
CA ASP A 276 17.68 15.26 13.06
C ASP A 276 18.48 14.77 14.25
N ASN A 277 17.84 14.47 15.39
CA ASN A 277 18.50 13.76 16.48
C ASN A 277 19.01 12.37 16.06
N LYS A 278 18.26 11.62 15.23
CA LYS A 278 18.73 10.34 14.67
C LYS A 278 19.89 10.50 13.68
N ASN A 279 20.18 11.71 13.18
CA ASN A 279 21.35 12.00 12.35
C ASN A 279 22.60 12.32 13.18
N SER A 280 22.47 12.96 14.35
CA SER A 280 23.61 13.42 15.15
C SER A 280 24.38 12.29 15.86
N TYR A 281 23.72 11.15 16.14
CA TYR A 281 24.36 9.94 16.68
C TYR A 281 25.00 9.02 15.61
N ALA A 282 25.13 9.47 14.36
CA ALA A 282 25.63 8.68 13.24
C ALA A 282 27.03 9.10 12.74
N HIS A 283 27.83 9.76 13.60
CA HIS A 283 29.18 10.27 13.32
C HIS A 283 30.21 9.77 14.34
#